data_AF-A0A1N7QQC9-F1
#
_entry.id   AF-A0A1N7QQC9-F1
#
_cell.length_a   1.000
_cell.length_b   1.000
_cell.length_c   1.000
_cell.angle_alpha   90.00
_cell.angle_beta   90.00
_cell.angle_gamma   90.00
#
_symmetry.space_group_name_H-M   'P 1'
#
loop_
_entity.id
_entity.type
_entity.pdbx_description
1 polymer ?
#
loop_
_entity_poly.entity_id
_entity_poly.type
_entity_poly.pdbx_seq_one_letter_code
_entity_poly.pdbx_strand_id
1 'polypeptide(L)' 'MHYQHYNSQILLVINPAGVIRKLYTPFRVTCIIPVADIPLHAWVYVDEVWCNVQDELYFIIFGQIHHYRHFKIAVCF' A
#
# COMPACT_ATOMS: atom_id res chain seq x y z
N MET A 1 -24.01 -10.78 -2.85
CA MET A 1 -22.69 -10.97 -3.51
C MET A 1 -21.89 -9.72 -3.22
N HIS A 2 -20.76 -9.82 -2.54
CA HIS A 2 -19.87 -8.69 -2.30
C HIS A 2 -18.88 -8.67 -3.46
N TYR A 3 -19.00 -7.69 -4.36
CA TYR A 3 -18.07 -7.57 -5.48
C TYR A 3 -16.77 -6.95 -4.96
N GLN A 4 -15.70 -7.70 -5.05
CA GLN A 4 -14.37 -7.25 -4.67
C GLN A 4 -13.76 -6.54 -5.90
N HIS A 5 -13.74 -5.21 -5.88
CA HIS A 5 -13.36 -4.38 -7.04
C HIS A 5 -11.85 -4.10 -7.15
N TYR A 6 -11.01 -4.77 -6.36
CA TYR A 6 -9.56 -4.55 -6.34
C TYR A 6 -8.76 -5.83 -6.59
N ASN A 7 -7.52 -5.66 -7.05
CA ASN A 7 -6.54 -6.74 -7.22
C ASN A 7 -5.54 -6.67 -6.07
N SER A 8 -5.45 -7.71 -5.23
CA SER A 8 -4.56 -7.71 -4.05
C SER A 8 -3.07 -7.71 -4.39
N GLN A 9 -2.72 -7.99 -5.65
CA GLN A 9 -1.35 -8.11 -6.13
C GLN A 9 -0.87 -6.88 -6.92
N ILE A 10 -1.75 -5.92 -7.19
CA ILE A 10 -1.44 -4.76 -8.03
C ILE A 10 -2.01 -3.49 -7.42
N LEU A 11 -1.12 -2.53 -7.14
CA LEU A 11 -1.49 -1.16 -6.82
C LEU A 11 -1.26 -0.26 -8.02
N LEU A 12 -2.30 0.46 -8.44
CA LEU A 12 -2.17 1.52 -9.45
C LEU A 12 -1.80 2.83 -8.75
N VAL A 13 -0.71 3.45 -9.15
CA VAL A 13 -0.30 4.78 -8.68
C VAL A 13 -0.28 5.77 -9.84
N ILE A 14 -0.73 6.98 -9.56
CA ILE A 14 -0.73 8.09 -10.52
C ILE A 14 0.03 9.27 -9.90
N ASN A 15 0.91 9.88 -10.68
CA ASN A 15 1.58 11.11 -10.25
C ASN A 15 0.77 12.36 -10.64
N PRO A 16 1.12 13.56 -10.14
CA PRO A 16 0.42 14.80 -10.49
C PRO A 16 0.45 15.16 -11.98
N ALA A 17 1.38 14.60 -12.76
CA ALA A 17 1.45 14.78 -14.20
C ALA A 17 0.54 13.81 -15.00
N GLY A 18 -0.20 12.94 -14.31
CA GLY A 18 -1.10 11.96 -14.93
C GLY A 18 -0.43 10.67 -15.40
N VAL A 19 0.86 10.48 -15.11
CA VAL A 19 1.58 9.23 -15.45
C VAL A 19 1.12 8.13 -14.51
N ILE A 20 0.65 7.03 -15.09
CA ILE A 20 0.16 5.86 -14.37
C ILE A 20 1.25 4.79 -14.33
N ARG A 21 1.46 4.19 -13.16
CA ARG A 21 2.34 3.03 -12.98
C ARG A 21 1.64 1.95 -12.16
N LYS A 22 1.88 0.70 -12.53
CA LYS A 22 1.47 -0.48 -11.76
C LYS A 22 2.61 -0.91 -10.85
N LEU A 23 2.32 -1.07 -9.56
CA LEU A 23 3.21 -1.68 -8.58
C LEU A 23 2.71 -3.08 -8.31
N TYR A 24 3.55 -4.06 -8.59
CA TYR A 24 3.26 -5.46 -8.29
C TYR A 24 3.72 -5.75 -6.87
N THR A 25 2.89 -6.44 -6.09
CA THR A 25 3.33 -6.91 -4.78
C THR A 25 4.30 -8.11 -4.97
N PRO A 26 5.30 -8.25 -4.09
CA PRO A 26 5.65 -7.33 -3.01
C PRO A 26 6.38 -6.07 -3.51
N PHE A 27 6.07 -4.91 -2.93
CA PHE A 27 6.79 -3.64 -3.18
C PHE A 27 7.21 -2.96 -1.87
N ARG A 28 8.22 -2.09 -1.92
CA ARG A 28 8.76 -1.42 -0.72
C ARG A 28 8.06 -0.09 -0.44
N VAL A 29 7.86 0.17 0.85
CA VAL A 29 7.39 1.47 1.37
C VAL A 29 8.22 1.88 2.58
N THR A 30 8.26 3.18 2.87
CA THR A 30 8.87 3.72 4.08
C THR A 30 7.80 4.07 5.10
N CYS A 31 7.93 3.62 6.35
CA CYS A 31 7.07 4.06 7.44
C CYS A 31 7.30 5.54 7.76
N ILE A 32 6.25 6.35 7.70
CA ILE A 32 6.27 7.80 7.98
C ILE A 32 5.47 8.17 9.25
N ILE A 33 4.64 7.26 9.74
CA ILE A 33 3.94 7.36 11.02
C ILE A 33 4.06 5.99 11.70
N PRO A 34 4.73 5.87 12.86
CA PRO A 34 4.94 4.57 13.50
C PRO A 34 3.61 3.84 13.76
N VAL A 35 3.60 2.53 13.54
CA VAL A 35 2.41 1.69 13.69
C VAL A 35 2.80 0.27 14.07
N ALA A 36 2.13 -0.27 15.09
CA ALA A 36 2.46 -1.58 15.66
C ALA A 36 3.99 -1.68 15.92
N ASP A 37 4.62 -2.73 15.37
CA ASP A 37 6.06 -2.99 15.52
C ASP A 37 6.92 -2.36 14.41
N ILE A 38 6.35 -1.47 13.59
CA ILE A 38 7.06 -0.82 12.48
C ILE A 38 7.49 0.60 12.90
N PRO A 39 8.78 0.82 13.20
CA PRO A 39 9.25 2.13 13.62
C PRO A 39 9.28 3.14 12.48
N LEU A 40 9.29 4.42 12.83
CA LEU A 40 9.46 5.52 11.88
C LEU A 40 10.72 5.32 11.03
N HIS A 41 10.63 5.62 9.73
CA HIS A 41 11.69 5.46 8.72
C HIS A 41 12.09 4.01 8.40
N ALA A 42 11.46 3.00 9.01
CA ALA A 42 11.67 1.62 8.59
C ALA A 42 11.23 1.41 7.14
N TRP A 43 12.02 0.63 6.41
CA TRP A 43 11.64 0.13 5.09
C TRP A 43 11.04 -1.26 5.24
N VAL A 44 9.81 -1.42 4.76
CA VAL A 44 9.07 -2.69 4.82
C VAL A 44 8.52 -3.04 3.44
N TYR A 45 8.22 -4.32 3.24
CA TYR A 45 7.53 -4.81 2.06
C TYR A 45 6.03 -4.86 2.31
N VAL A 46 5.26 -4.39 1.34
CA VAL A 46 3.82 -4.61 1.27
C VAL A 46 3.62 -5.94 0.57
N ASP A 47 3.12 -6.94 1.30
CA ASP A 47 2.89 -8.30 0.80
C ASP A 47 1.69 -8.32 -0.14
N GLU A 48 0.63 -7.61 0.24
CA GLU A 48 -0.62 -7.48 -0.50
C GLU A 48 -1.26 -6.11 -0.26
N VAL A 49 -2.11 -5.68 -1.20
CA VAL A 49 -3.01 -4.55 -0.99
C VAL A 49 -4.42 -5.04 -0.69
N TRP A 50 -5.10 -4.32 0.21
CA TRP A 50 -6.46 -4.63 0.61
C TRP A 50 -7.31 -3.37 0.58
N CYS A 51 -8.61 -3.55 0.40
CA CYS A 51 -9.58 -2.47 0.39
C CYS A 51 -10.77 -2.86 1.27
N ASN A 52 -11.22 -1.95 2.12
CA ASN A 52 -12.43 -2.17 2.91
C ASN A 52 -13.70 -1.85 2.11
N VAL A 53 -14.86 -1.98 2.74
CA VAL A 53 -16.17 -1.73 2.13
C VAL A 53 -16.45 -0.24 1.88
N GLN A 54 -15.58 0.65 2.37
CA GLN A 54 -15.60 2.10 2.16
C GLN A 54 -14.59 2.56 1.10
N ASP A 55 -14.01 1.63 0.34
CA ASP A 55 -12.96 1.89 -0.64
C ASP A 55 -11.68 2.52 -0.08
N GLU A 56 -11.40 2.32 1.22
CA GLU A 56 -10.16 2.76 1.84
C GLU A 56 -9.03 1.74 1.60
N LEU A 57 -7.85 2.25 1.23
CA LEU A 57 -6.67 1.44 0.95
C LEU A 57 -5.94 0.99 2.23
N TYR A 58 -5.55 -0.27 2.28
CA TYR A 58 -4.71 -0.83 3.32
C TYR A 58 -3.57 -1.66 2.72
N PHE A 59 -2.49 -1.77 3.47
CA PHE A 59 -1.35 -2.63 3.17
C PHE A 59 -1.32 -3.80 4.13
N ILE A 60 -1.13 -4.99 3.59
CA ILE A 60 -0.82 -6.18 4.38
C ILE A 60 0.70 -6.26 4.46
N ILE A 61 1.23 -6.16 5.68
CA ILE A 61 2.68 -6.18 5.97
C ILE A 61 2.88 -7.17 7.10
N PHE A 62 3.71 -8.20 6.89
CA PHE A 62 3.89 -9.30 7.84
C PHE A 62 2.57 -9.99 8.22
N GLY A 63 1.64 -10.07 7.26
CA GLY A 63 0.30 -10.63 7.48
C GLY A 63 -0.65 -9.76 8.32
N GLN A 64 -0.24 -8.54 8.69
CA GLN A 64 -1.06 -7.60 9.46
C GLN A 64 -1.58 -6.47 8.56
N ILE A 65 -2.80 -6.01 8.82
CA ILE A 65 -3.46 -4.95 8.05
C ILE A 65 -3.07 -3.60 8.63
N HIS A 66 -2.50 -2.73 7.80
CA HIS A 66 -2.14 -1.37 8.17
C HIS A 66 -2.73 -0.35 7.20
N HIS A 67 -3.23 0.76 7.72
CA HIS A 67 -3.76 1.82 6.88
C HIS A 67 -2.65 2.47 6.04
N TYR A 68 -2.87 2.69 4.74
CA TYR A 68 -1.82 3.13 3.81
C TYR A 68 -1.11 4.43 4.21
N ARG A 69 -1.83 5.34 4.88
CA ARG A 69 -1.34 6.65 5.36
C ARG A 69 -0.10 6.58 6.28
N HIS A 70 0.16 5.43 6.90
CA HIS A 70 1.36 5.26 7.71
C HIS A 70 2.63 5.12 6.88
N PHE A 71 2.51 4.97 5.56
CA PHE A 71 3.61 4.63 4.68
C PHE A 71 3.70 5.57 3.48
N LYS A 72 4.93 5.77 3.02
CA LYS A 72 5.26 6.49 1.79
C LYS A 72 5.73 5.50 0.75
N ILE A 73 5.10 5.53 -0.42
CA ILE A 73 5.54 4.79 -1.60
C ILE A 73 6.67 5.58 -2.27
N ALA A 74 7.85 4.97 -2.36
CA ALA A 74 9.00 5.55 -3.06
C ALA A 74 9.07 4.97 -4.47
N VAL A 75 8.42 5.64 -5.42
CA VAL A 75 8.40 5.23 -6.84
C VAL A 75 8.94 6.37 -7.68
N CYS A 76 9.93 6.06 -8.51
CA CYS A 76 10.38 6.94 -9.58
C CYS A 76 9.39 6.79 -10.74
N PHE A 77 8.71 7.89 -11.08
CA PHE A 77 7.81 7.93 -12.23
C PHE A 77 8.58 8.12 -13.53
#